data_AF-C4WLE8-F1
#
_entry.id   AF-C4WLE8-F1
#
_cell.length_a   1.000
_cell.length_b   1.000
_cell.length_c   1.000
_cell.angle_alpha   90.00
_cell.angle_beta   90.00
_cell.angle_gamma   90.00
#
_symmetry.space_group_name_H-M   'P 1'
#
loop_
_entity.id
_entity.type
_entity.pdbx_description
1 polymer ?
#
loop_
_entity_poly.entity_id
_entity_poly.type
_entity_poly.pdbx_seq_one_letter_code
_entity_poly.pdbx_strand_id
1 'polypeptide(L)'
;MSQPLPNVLSRLSFLRVNTLGGGQAMWIMLTEVNGEKLAVNFNHVLCYNTYGTGTRIVTLSTDQTFFVKESIEEIEAKLGIDVKA
;
A
#
# COMPACT_ATOMS: atom_id res chain seq x y z
N MET A 1 28.68 5.12 -23.22
CA MET A 1 28.05 5.73 -22.03
C MET A 1 26.74 5.00 -21.77
N SER A 2 26.77 3.93 -20.96
CA SER A 2 25.55 3.26 -20.51
C SER A 2 25.05 4.00 -19.28
N GLN A 3 23.84 4.56 -19.34
CA GLN A 3 23.21 5.12 -18.15
C GLN A 3 23.03 4.01 -17.10
N PRO A 4 23.32 4.25 -15.81
CA PRO A 4 23.02 3.28 -14.78
C PRO A 4 21.50 3.11 -14.70
N LEU A 5 21.04 1.86 -14.70
CA LEU A 5 19.64 1.52 -14.46
C LEU A 5 19.17 2.19 -13.16
N PRO A 6 17.98 2.79 -13.12
CA PRO A 6 17.46 3.35 -11.88
C PRO A 6 17.43 2.23 -10.85
N ASN A 7 18.08 2.49 -9.73
CA ASN A 7 18.23 1.57 -8.62
C ASN A 7 16.84 1.39 -7.99
N VAL A 8 16.02 0.51 -8.57
CA VAL A 8 14.72 0.10 -8.02
C VAL A 8 15.02 -0.84 -6.85
N LEU A 9 15.60 -0.26 -5.80
CA LEU A 9 15.44 -0.79 -4.45
C LEU A 9 13.93 -0.69 -4.20
N SER A 10 13.27 -1.81 -4.53
CA SER A 10 11.94 -2.17 -4.13
C SER A 10 11.70 -1.68 -2.72
N ARG A 11 11.04 -0.52 -2.58
CA ARG A 11 10.47 -0.07 -1.33
C ARG A 11 9.36 -1.06 -1.01
N LEU A 12 9.72 -2.21 -0.46
CA LEU A 12 8.81 -2.98 0.37
C LEU A 12 8.58 -2.10 1.60
N SER A 13 7.55 -1.27 1.54
CA SER A 13 6.95 -0.69 2.73
C SER A 13 6.32 -1.85 3.49
N PHE A 14 7.16 -2.52 4.29
CA PHE A 14 6.67 -3.35 5.37
C PHE A 14 6.01 -2.41 6.36
N LEU A 15 4.69 -2.40 6.36
CA LEU A 15 3.92 -1.67 7.33
C LEU A 15 4.19 -2.29 8.70
N ARG A 16 5.21 -1.79 9.42
CA ARG A 16 5.33 -2.05 10.86
C ARG A 16 4.33 -1.12 11.53
N VAL A 17 3.04 -1.49 11.51
CA VAL A 17 2.03 -0.81 12.35
C VAL A 17 2.45 -1.06 13.79
N ASN A 18 3.20 -0.13 14.38
CA ASN A 18 3.35 -0.05 15.82
C ASN A 18 1.98 0.31 16.38
N THR A 19 1.16 -0.69 16.70
CA THR A 19 -0.08 -0.51 17.46
C THR A 19 0.26 -0.19 18.91
N LEU A 20 0.84 0.99 19.16
CA LEU A 20 0.92 1.58 20.49
C LEU A 20 -0.43 2.26 20.77
N GLY A 21 -1.39 1.45 21.23
CA GLY A 21 -2.64 1.92 21.82
C GLY A 21 -3.86 1.84 20.91
N GLY A 22 -4.72 0.84 21.13
CA GLY A 22 -6.15 0.93 20.83
C GLY A 22 -6.59 0.62 19.38
N GLY A 23 -6.46 -0.64 18.95
CA GLY A 23 -7.46 -1.44 18.22
C GLY A 23 -8.48 -0.82 17.23
N GLN A 24 -8.19 0.26 16.51
CA GLN A 24 -9.05 0.69 15.41
C GLN A 24 -8.71 -0.11 14.15
N ALA A 25 -9.69 -0.82 13.61
CA ALA A 25 -9.59 -1.40 12.27
C ALA A 25 -9.46 -0.26 11.26
N MET A 26 -8.27 -0.08 10.69
CA MET A 26 -8.01 0.99 9.74
C MET A 26 -8.51 0.56 8.36
N TRP A 27 -9.79 0.84 8.11
CA TRP A 27 -10.40 0.67 6.79
C TRP A 27 -10.15 1.91 5.94
N ILE A 28 -9.58 1.75 4.76
CA ILE A 28 -9.45 2.84 3.79
C ILE A 28 -10.17 2.50 2.49
N MET A 29 -10.80 3.51 1.89
CA MET A 29 -11.44 3.40 0.58
C MET A 29 -10.41 3.63 -0.53
N LEU A 30 -10.24 2.63 -1.39
CA LEU A 30 -9.36 2.64 -2.55
C LEU A 30 -10.16 2.40 -3.83
N THR A 31 -9.49 2.54 -4.96
CA THR A 31 -10.08 2.35 -6.29
C THR A 31 -9.37 1.20 -6.97
N GLU A 32 -10.07 0.12 -7.26
CA GLU A 32 -9.47 -1.00 -7.99
C GLU A 32 -9.11 -0.55 -9.42
N VAL A 33 -8.19 -1.28 -10.07
CA VAL A 33 -7.81 -1.03 -11.47
C VAL A 33 -9.01 -1.04 -12.44
N ASN A 34 -10.05 -1.81 -12.13
CA ASN A 34 -11.31 -1.85 -12.89
C ASN A 34 -12.17 -0.56 -12.73
N GLY A 35 -11.86 0.30 -11.76
CA GLY A 35 -12.59 1.54 -11.44
C GLY A 35 -13.56 1.46 -10.26
N GLU A 36 -13.79 0.27 -9.70
CA GLU A 36 -14.67 0.06 -8.55
C GLU A 36 -14.04 0.55 -7.26
N LYS A 37 -14.88 0.99 -6.32
CA LYS A 37 -14.43 1.40 -4.99
C LYS A 37 -14.40 0.18 -4.06
N LEU A 38 -13.29 0.00 -3.35
CA LEU A 38 -13.10 -1.12 -2.45
C LEU A 38 -12.59 -0.64 -1.08
N ALA A 39 -13.13 -1.21 -0.01
CA ALA A 39 -12.68 -0.95 1.35
C ALA A 39 -11.62 -1.99 1.74
N VAL A 40 -10.40 -1.56 2.06
CA VAL A 40 -9.32 -2.44 2.53
C VAL A 40 -9.10 -2.24 4.01
N ASN A 41 -9.09 -3.33 4.76
CA ASN A 41 -8.67 -3.34 6.16
C ASN A 41 -7.15 -3.46 6.27
N PHE A 42 -6.47 -2.37 6.62
CA PHE A 42 -5.01 -2.33 6.72
C PHE A 42 -4.45 -3.10 7.92
N ASN A 43 -5.29 -3.55 8.86
CA ASN A 43 -4.84 -4.50 9.88
C ASN A 43 -4.54 -5.89 9.30
N HIS A 44 -5.07 -6.19 8.12
CA HIS A 44 -4.85 -7.47 7.43
C HIS A 44 -3.88 -7.34 6.26
N VAL A 45 -3.27 -6.17 6.04
CA VAL A 45 -2.30 -5.96 4.96
C VAL A 45 -0.92 -6.37 5.45
N LEU A 46 -0.28 -7.28 4.71
CA LEU A 46 1.10 -7.72 4.96
C LEU A 46 2.11 -6.72 4.40
N CYS A 47 1.89 -6.31 3.16
CA CYS A 47 2.70 -5.32 2.47
C CYS A 47 1.93 -4.72 1.28
N TYR A 48 2.43 -3.62 0.78
CA TYR A 48 1.99 -3.02 -0.47
C TYR A 48 3.20 -2.57 -1.28
N ASN A 49 3.16 -2.73 -2.59
CA ASN A 49 4.27 -2.45 -3.49
C ASN A 49 3.77 -1.86 -4.81
N THR A 50 4.64 -1.14 -5.52
CA THR A 50 4.29 -0.53 -6.80
C THR A 50 3.87 -1.60 -7.82
N TYR A 51 2.84 -1.29 -8.61
CA TYR A 51 2.33 -2.12 -9.69
C TYR A 51 1.81 -1.26 -10.84
N GLY A 52 2.59 -1.19 -11.93
CA GLY A 52 2.30 -0.27 -13.03
C GLY A 52 2.28 1.19 -12.53
N THR A 53 1.19 1.90 -12.79
CA THR A 53 0.95 3.26 -12.27
C THR A 53 0.25 3.29 -10.90
N GLY A 54 -0.08 2.12 -10.33
CA GLY A 54 -0.80 2.00 -9.06
C GLY A 54 -0.07 1.11 -8.06
N THR A 55 -0.82 0.44 -7.19
CA THR A 55 -0.28 -0.33 -6.07
C THR A 55 -0.90 -1.72 -5.98
N ARG A 56 -0.06 -2.73 -5.73
CA ARG A 56 -0.49 -4.07 -5.32
C ARG A 56 -0.53 -4.12 -3.81
N ILE A 57 -1.65 -4.55 -3.24
CA ILE A 57 -1.84 -4.75 -1.80
C ILE A 57 -1.93 -6.25 -1.53
N VAL A 58 -1.04 -6.75 -0.69
CA VAL A 58 -0.99 -8.16 -0.28
C VAL A 58 -1.55 -8.26 1.13
N THR A 59 -2.58 -9.09 1.31
CA THR A 59 -3.18 -9.32 2.63
C THR A 59 -2.76 -10.65 3.25
N LEU A 60 -3.08 -10.83 4.53
CA LEU A 60 -2.88 -12.07 5.28
C LEU A 60 -3.66 -13.25 4.70
N SER A 61 -4.77 -12.99 4.02
CA SER A 61 -5.55 -14.01 3.32
C SER A 61 -4.89 -14.26 1.96
N THR A 62 -4.42 -15.49 1.74
CA THR A 62 -3.68 -15.89 0.51
C THR A 62 -4.42 -15.59 -0.79
N ASP A 63 -5.75 -15.54 -0.72
CA ASP A 63 -6.62 -15.38 -1.87
C ASP A 63 -7.07 -13.92 -2.10
N GLN A 64 -6.62 -12.99 -1.25
CA GLN A 64 -7.00 -11.57 -1.31
C GLN A 64 -5.77 -10.71 -1.57
N THR A 65 -5.46 -10.54 -2.85
CA THR A 65 -4.55 -9.49 -3.34
C THR A 65 -5.38 -8.48 -4.10
N PHE A 66 -5.19 -7.19 -3.80
CA PHE A 66 -5.90 -6.11 -4.49
C PHE A 66 -4.92 -5.33 -5.39
N PHE A 67 -5.41 -4.89 -6.54
CA PHE A 67 -4.68 -4.00 -7.43
C PHE A 67 -5.44 -2.68 -7.51
N VAL A 68 -4.83 -1.62 -7.00
CA VAL A 68 -5.48 -0.31 -6.87
C VAL A 68 -4.80 0.74 -7.73
N LYS A 69 -5.54 1.76 -8.11
CA LYS A 69 -5.04 2.89 -8.92
C LYS A 69 -4.20 3.85 -8.09
N GLU A 70 -4.42 3.90 -6.78
CA GLU A 70 -3.67 4.77 -5.89
C GLU A 70 -2.18 4.42 -5.85
N SER A 71 -1.34 5.45 -5.81
CA SER A 71 0.09 5.28 -5.55
C SER A 71 0.35 4.95 -4.08
N ILE A 72 1.57 4.52 -3.77
CA ILE A 72 1.98 4.25 -2.38
C ILE A 72 1.86 5.52 -1.53
N GLU A 73 2.27 6.67 -2.09
CA GLU A 73 2.22 7.97 -1.40
C GLU A 73 0.77 8.38 -1.09
N GLU A 74 -0.15 8.16 -2.02
CA GLU A 74 -1.58 8.41 -1.80
C GLU A 74 -2.18 7.49 -0.74
N ILE A 75 -1.76 6.22 -0.71
CA ILE A 75 -2.16 5.26 0.32
C ILE A 75 -1.62 5.69 1.69
N GLU A 76 -0.34 6.04 1.79
CA GLU A 76 0.29 6.49 3.02
C GLU A 76 -0.32 7.78 3.55
N ALA A 77 -0.65 8.74 2.67
CA ALA A 77 -1.39 9.94 3.04
C ALA A 77 -2.79 9.60 3.59
N LYS A 78 -3.52 8.65 2.99
CA LYS A 78 -4.82 8.17 3.50
C LYS A 78 -4.69 7.44 4.84
N LEU A 79 -3.55 6.82 5.12
CA LEU A 79 -3.23 6.18 6.40
C LEU A 79 -2.75 7.19 7.46
N GLY A 80 -2.56 8.45 7.10
CA GLY A 80 -1.98 9.46 8.00
C GLY A 80 -0.49 9.24 8.29
N ILE A 81 0.20 8.47 7.45
CA ILE A 81 1.65 8.29 7.53
C ILE A 81 2.29 9.51 6.87
N ASP A 82 2.68 10.49 7.69
CA ASP A 82 3.43 11.64 7.22
C ASP A 82 4.89 11.22 7.00
N VAL A 83 5.25 10.97 5.73
CA VAL A 83 6.63 10.71 5.33
C VAL A 83 7.39 12.03 5.32
N LYS A 84 7.60 12.64 6.50
CA LYS A 84 8.60 13.70 6.64
C LYS A 84 9.98 13.09 6.48
N ALA A 85 10.64 13.49 5.40
CA ALA A 85 12.05 13.22 5.11
C ALA A 85 12.97 13.80 6.19
#